data_AF-A0A345NY93-F1
#
_entry.id   AF-A0A345NY93-F1
#
_cell.length_a   1.000
_cell.length_b   1.000
_cell.length_c   1.000
_cell.angle_alpha   90.00
_cell.angle_beta   90.00
_cell.angle_gamma   90.00
#
_symmetry.space_group_name_H-M   'P 1'
#
loop_
_entity.id
_entity.type
_entity.pdbx_description
1 polymer ?
#
loop_
_entity_poly.entity_id
_entity_poly.type
_entity_poly.pdbx_seq_one_letter_code
_entity_poly.pdbx_strand_id
1 'polypeptide(L)'
;MKNHLQKISGSLLDDETRCVHYNGENDRVAIKFYCCKTYYPCYACHEEGDCQLYAVWPVEQFDEKAILCGSCRHELTINEYFQCGYVCPSCESSFNPNCALHKYLYFEH
;
A
#
# COMPACT_ATOMS: atom_id res chain seq x y z
N MET A 1 -10.68 17.74 -16.18
CA MET A 1 -9.92 16.48 -15.96
C MET A 1 -10.21 16.06 -14.54
N LYS A 2 -10.98 14.99 -14.32
CA LYS A 2 -11.29 14.54 -12.95
C LYS A 2 -10.08 13.78 -12.45
N ASN A 3 -9.23 14.44 -11.66
CA ASN A 3 -8.24 13.74 -10.84
C ASN A 3 -9.02 12.93 -9.81
N HIS A 4 -9.34 11.68 -10.14
CA HIS A 4 -9.89 10.74 -9.20
C HIS A 4 -8.79 10.39 -8.21
N LEU A 5 -8.69 11.17 -7.13
CA LEU A 5 -7.88 10.80 -5.96
C LEU A 5 -8.32 9.39 -5.54
N GLN A 6 -7.38 8.43 -5.56
CA GLN A 6 -7.65 7.08 -5.11
C GLN A 6 -8.15 7.12 -3.67
N LYS A 7 -9.31 6.50 -3.42
CA LYS A 7 -9.85 6.42 -2.07
C LYS A 7 -8.99 5.47 -1.23
N ILE A 8 -8.49 5.95 -0.11
CA ILE A 8 -7.78 5.17 0.90
C ILE A 8 -8.68 5.06 2.12
N SER A 9 -8.84 3.84 2.63
CA SER A 9 -9.62 3.53 3.82
C SER A 9 -8.69 3.24 5.01
N GLY A 10 -9.21 3.41 6.23
CA GLY A 10 -8.49 3.18 7.47
C GLY A 10 -8.33 4.43 8.32
N SER A 11 -7.68 4.26 9.46
CA SER A 11 -7.46 5.29 10.48
C SER A 11 -6.29 6.21 10.09
N LEU A 12 -6.47 7.01 9.04
CA LEU A 12 -5.46 7.92 8.47
C LEU A 12 -5.15 9.11 9.38
N LEU A 13 -3.88 9.52 9.40
CA LEU A 13 -3.40 10.72 10.07
C LEU A 13 -3.14 11.88 9.11
N ASP A 14 -2.85 11.59 7.84
CA ASP A 14 -2.57 12.58 6.81
C ASP A 14 -2.84 12.03 5.39
N ASP A 15 -2.56 12.88 4.40
CA ASP A 15 -2.72 12.56 2.98
C ASP A 15 -1.62 11.66 2.41
N GLU A 16 -0.52 11.45 3.15
CA GLU A 16 0.59 10.59 2.76
C GLU A 16 0.41 9.15 3.25
N THR A 17 -0.81 8.74 3.57
CA THR A 17 -1.20 7.38 3.97
C THR A 17 -0.74 6.92 5.35
N ARG A 18 -0.10 7.76 6.16
CA ARG A 18 0.28 7.37 7.53
C ARG A 18 -0.97 7.10 8.35
N CYS A 19 -0.93 6.12 9.24
CA CYS A 19 -2.07 5.73 10.07
C CYS A 19 -1.74 5.67 11.56
N VAL A 20 -2.76 5.50 12.40
CA VAL A 20 -2.57 5.39 13.85
C VAL A 20 -1.68 4.21 14.27
N HIS A 21 -1.57 3.16 13.45
CA HIS A 21 -0.74 1.99 13.73
C HIS A 21 0.72 2.16 13.29
N TYR A 22 0.94 2.81 12.14
CA TYR A 22 2.26 3.05 11.55
C TYR A 22 2.32 4.47 10.98
N ASN A 23 3.19 5.31 11.55
CA ASN A 23 3.26 6.75 11.27
C ASN A 23 4.69 7.32 11.27
N GLY A 24 5.69 6.46 11.15
CA GLY A 24 7.05 6.89 10.87
C GLY A 24 7.11 7.69 9.57
N GLU A 25 8.14 8.53 9.43
CA GLU A 25 8.29 9.47 8.31
C GLU A 25 8.17 8.81 6.92
N ASN A 26 8.56 7.53 6.82
CA ASN A 26 8.55 6.75 5.59
C ASN A 26 7.36 5.78 5.45
N ASP A 27 6.39 5.79 6.38
CA ASP A 27 5.16 4.98 6.32
C ASP A 27 4.14 5.58 5.34
N ARG A 28 4.57 5.73 4.09
CA ARG A 28 3.88 6.48 3.03
C ARG A 28 3.42 5.62 1.85
N VAL A 29 3.08 4.38 2.14
CA VAL A 29 2.56 3.42 1.17
C VAL A 29 1.19 2.95 1.63
N ALA A 30 0.22 2.94 0.72
CA ALA A 30 -1.01 2.18 0.89
C ALA A 30 -1.02 0.97 -0.05
N ILE A 31 -1.51 -0.16 0.43
CA ILE A 31 -1.60 -1.42 -0.30
C ILE A 31 -3.06 -1.66 -0.69
N LYS A 32 -3.31 -1.94 -1.97
CA LYS A 32 -4.59 -2.41 -2.47
C LYS A 32 -4.74 -3.85 -2.02
N PHE A 33 -5.66 -4.15 -1.12
CA PHE A 33 -5.84 -5.51 -0.63
C PHE A 33 -6.47 -6.40 -1.70
N TYR A 34 -5.97 -7.63 -1.87
CA TYR A 34 -6.43 -8.50 -2.94
C TYR A 34 -7.91 -8.88 -2.81
N CYS A 35 -8.38 -9.12 -1.58
CA CYS A 35 -9.74 -9.55 -1.27
C CYS A 35 -10.83 -8.52 -1.61
N CYS A 36 -10.59 -7.22 -1.39
CA CYS A 36 -11.61 -6.17 -1.55
C CYS A 36 -11.21 -5.06 -2.54
N LYS A 37 -10.00 -5.13 -3.11
CA LYS A 37 -9.46 -4.14 -4.05
C LYS A 37 -9.47 -2.69 -3.53
N THR A 38 -9.46 -2.53 -2.20
CA THR A 38 -9.44 -1.24 -1.52
C THR A 38 -8.04 -0.95 -0.98
N TYR A 39 -7.62 0.31 -1.06
CA TYR A 39 -6.35 0.75 -0.48
C TYR A 39 -6.47 0.94 1.03
N TYR A 40 -5.53 0.34 1.76
CA TYR A 40 -5.32 0.56 3.19
C TYR A 40 -3.83 0.84 3.46
N PRO A 41 -3.50 1.69 4.44
CA PRO A 41 -2.11 1.92 4.89
C PRO A 41 -1.41 0.65 5.37
N CYS A 42 -2.15 -0.24 6.03
CA CYS A 42 -1.62 -1.44 6.66
C CYS A 42 -2.70 -2.49 6.90
N TYR A 43 -2.30 -3.69 7.31
CA TYR A 43 -3.20 -4.80 7.65
C TYR A 43 -4.13 -4.49 8.83
N ALA A 44 -3.66 -3.79 9.87
CA ALA A 44 -4.52 -3.45 11.01
C ALA A 44 -5.66 -2.50 10.60
N CYS A 45 -5.38 -1.51 9.75
CA CYS A 45 -6.41 -0.67 9.15
C CYS A 45 -7.40 -1.46 8.28
N HIS A 46 -6.96 -2.55 7.64
CA HIS A 46 -7.84 -3.43 6.87
C HIS A 46 -8.72 -4.29 7.80
N GLU A 47 -8.17 -4.85 8.88
CA GLU A 47 -8.91 -5.64 9.87
C GLU A 47 -10.00 -4.82 10.59
N GLU A 48 -9.75 -3.52 10.80
CA GLU A 48 -10.75 -2.57 11.33
C GLU A 48 -11.83 -2.18 10.30
N GLY A 49 -11.63 -2.52 9.03
CA GLY A 49 -12.51 -2.14 7.93
C GLY A 49 -13.68 -3.09 7.69
N ASP A 50 -14.51 -2.76 6.69
CA ASP A 50 -15.71 -3.52 6.34
C ASP A 50 -15.39 -4.87 5.65
N CYS A 51 -14.15 -5.09 5.22
CA CYS A 51 -13.76 -6.31 4.55
C CYS A 51 -13.49 -7.43 5.56
N GLN A 52 -14.37 -8.44 5.59
CA GLN A 52 -14.25 -9.61 6.44
C GLN A 52 -13.53 -10.79 5.75
N LEU A 53 -12.93 -10.54 4.58
CA LEU A 53 -12.22 -11.55 3.80
C LEU A 53 -10.71 -11.32 3.89
N TYR A 54 -9.97 -12.42 3.99
CA TYR A 54 -8.52 -12.41 3.92
C TYR A 54 -8.05 -13.21 2.70
N ALA A 55 -7.36 -12.53 1.80
CA ALA A 55 -6.67 -13.13 0.68
C ALA A 55 -5.52 -12.21 0.26
N VAL A 56 -4.40 -12.80 -0.14
CA VAL A 56 -3.19 -12.10 -0.59
C VAL A 56 -3.09 -12.12 -2.11
N TRP A 57 -2.32 -11.21 -2.69
CA TRP A 57 -2.07 -11.22 -4.12
C TRP A 57 -1.30 -12.49 -4.51
N PRO A 58 -1.80 -13.26 -5.48
CA PRO A 58 -1.10 -14.44 -5.98
C PRO A 58 0.09 -14.01 -6.86
N VAL A 59 1.13 -14.86 -6.91
CA VAL A 59 2.38 -14.55 -7.63
C VAL A 59 2.13 -14.23 -9.11
N GLU A 60 1.17 -14.90 -9.75
CA GLU A 60 0.83 -14.69 -11.15
C GLU A 60 0.21 -13.32 -11.45
N GLN A 61 -0.14 -12.54 -10.41
CA GLN A 61 -0.73 -11.20 -10.53
C GLN A 61 0.19 -10.10 -10.01
N PHE A 62 1.51 -10.34 -9.87
CA PHE A 62 2.43 -9.30 -9.37
C PHE A 62 2.68 -8.12 -10.33
N ASP A 63 2.20 -8.22 -11.56
CA ASP A 63 2.17 -7.09 -12.50
C ASP A 63 0.97 -6.15 -12.27
N GLU A 64 0.08 -6.46 -11.33
CA GLU A 64 -1.04 -5.59 -10.97
C GLU A 64 -0.59 -4.37 -10.15
N LYS A 65 -1.21 -3.23 -10.44
CA LYS A 65 -1.02 -1.97 -9.71
C LYS A 65 -1.69 -2.05 -8.34
N ALA A 66 -0.92 -2.43 -7.33
CA ALA A 66 -1.43 -2.65 -5.98
C ALA A 66 -0.77 -1.78 -4.90
N ILE A 67 0.20 -0.95 -5.25
CA ILE A 67 0.97 -0.15 -4.29
C ILE A 67 0.82 1.31 -4.64
N LEU A 68 0.34 2.12 -3.70
CA LEU A 68 0.12 3.55 -3.89
C LEU A 68 1.13 4.35 -3.06
N CYS A 69 1.90 5.22 -3.72
CA CYS A 69 2.74 6.18 -3.03
C CYS A 69 1.89 7.30 -2.43
N GLY A 70 2.04 7.55 -1.13
CA GLY A 70 1.37 8.63 -0.41
C GLY A 70 1.80 10.02 -0.87
N SER A 71 3.08 10.23 -1.21
CA SER A 71 3.59 11.55 -1.60
C SER A 71 3.02 12.01 -2.94
N CYS A 72 3.01 11.13 -3.95
CA CYS A 72 2.75 11.51 -5.34
C CYS A 72 1.53 10.81 -5.97
N ARG A 73 0.88 9.90 -5.24
CA ARG A 73 -0.25 9.08 -5.72
C ARG A 73 0.07 8.19 -6.92
N HIS A 74 1.34 8.00 -7.25
CA HIS A 74 1.74 7.03 -8.27
C HIS A 74 1.40 5.61 -7.80
N GLU A 75 0.72 4.85 -8.65
CA GLU A 75 0.44 3.43 -8.45
C GLU A 75 1.56 2.60 -9.10
N LEU A 76 2.30 1.87 -8.27
CA LEU A 76 3.30 0.89 -8.69
C LEU A 76 2.65 -0.49 -8.79
N THR A 77 3.18 -1.31 -9.69
CA THR A 77 2.98 -2.76 -9.64
C THR A 77 3.67 -3.35 -8.43
N ILE A 78 3.26 -4.57 -8.05
CA ILE A 78 3.90 -5.30 -6.94
C ILE A 78 5.37 -5.59 -7.28
N ASN A 79 5.64 -5.98 -8.53
CA ASN A 79 6.99 -6.19 -9.04
C ASN A 79 7.85 -4.92 -8.98
N GLU A 80 7.31 -3.77 -9.41
CA GLU A 80 8.01 -2.48 -9.29
C GLU A 80 8.32 -2.14 -7.83
N TYR A 81 7.36 -2.33 -6.92
CA TYR A 81 7.56 -2.09 -5.50
C TYR A 81 8.66 -2.97 -4.90
N PHE A 82 8.75 -4.26 -5.26
CA PHE A 82 9.83 -5.13 -4.80
C PHE A 82 11.20 -4.77 -5.35
N GLN A 83 11.26 -4.09 -6.49
CA GLN A 83 12.52 -3.76 -7.19
C GLN A 83 12.97 -2.30 -6.96
N CYS A 84 12.11 -1.44 -6.40
CA CYS A 84 12.37 -0.01 -6.30
C CYS A 84 13.41 0.41 -5.22
N GLY A 85 13.96 -0.54 -4.46
CA GLY A 85 14.94 -0.23 -3.40
C GLY A 85 14.39 0.65 -2.28
N TYR A 86 13.09 0.54 -1.99
CA TYR A 86 12.37 1.35 -1.01
C TYR A 86 12.35 2.85 -1.34
N VAL A 87 12.33 3.20 -2.62
CA VAL A 87 12.21 4.59 -3.10
C VAL A 87 11.13 4.64 -4.18
N CYS A 88 10.23 5.61 -4.12
CA CYS A 88 9.24 5.78 -5.16
C CYS A 88 9.92 6.11 -6.50
N PRO A 89 9.72 5.33 -7.58
CA PRO A 89 10.34 5.58 -8.87
C PRO A 89 9.79 6.85 -9.56
N SER A 90 8.67 7.39 -9.08
CA SER A 90 8.04 8.58 -9.66
C SER A 90 8.40 9.90 -8.95
N CYS A 91 8.71 9.88 -7.66
CA CYS A 91 8.95 11.11 -6.89
C CYS A 91 10.13 11.04 -5.91
N GLU A 92 10.86 9.93 -5.90
CA GLU A 92 12.08 9.73 -5.12
C GLU A 92 11.90 9.78 -3.59
N SER A 93 10.65 9.85 -3.08
CA SER A 93 10.37 9.72 -1.65
C SER A 93 10.72 8.32 -1.14
N SER A 94 11.33 8.25 0.04
CA SER A 94 11.68 6.98 0.69
C SER A 94 10.44 6.27 1.25
N PHE A 95 10.44 4.94 1.11
CA PHE A 95 9.50 4.02 1.73
C PHE A 95 10.14 3.34 2.93
N ASN A 96 9.31 2.89 3.88
CA ASN A 96 9.81 2.19 5.06
C ASN A 96 10.28 0.77 4.70
N PRO A 97 11.58 0.44 4.83
CA PRO A 97 12.07 -0.91 4.53
C PRO A 97 11.51 -1.98 5.48
N ASN A 98 11.06 -1.59 6.67
CA ASN A 98 10.46 -2.52 7.63
C ASN A 98 9.09 -3.03 7.18
N CYS A 99 8.45 -2.44 6.15
CA CYS A 99 7.24 -3.01 5.54
C CYS A 99 7.48 -4.43 4.99
N ALA A 100 8.72 -4.79 4.65
CA ALA A 100 9.08 -6.13 4.20
C ALA A 100 8.83 -7.21 5.28
N LEU A 101 8.87 -6.86 6.56
CA LEU A 101 8.56 -7.78 7.67
C LEU A 101 7.11 -8.29 7.63
N HIS A 102 6.22 -7.55 6.98
CA HIS A 102 4.80 -7.86 6.86
C HIS A 102 4.41 -8.36 5.46
N LYS A 103 5.38 -8.61 4.57
CA LYS A 103 5.12 -8.95 3.15
C LYS A 103 4.10 -10.09 2.99
N TYR A 104 4.19 -11.11 3.84
CA TYR A 104 3.32 -12.30 3.85
C TYR A 104 1.84 -12.00 4.12
N LEU A 105 1.53 -10.83 4.70
CA LEU A 105 0.16 -10.40 4.95
C LEU A 105 -0.53 -9.84 3.70
N TYR A 106 0.22 -9.59 2.63
CA TYR A 106 -0.27 -8.91 1.43
C TYR A 106 -0.01 -9.70 0.14
N PHE A 107 1.06 -10.50 0.10
CA PHE A 107 1.55 -11.18 -1.10
C PHE A 107 1.85 -12.65 -0.83
N GLU A 108 1.58 -13.49 -1.81
CA GLU A 108 2.01 -14.90 -1.85
C GLU A 108 3.56 -15.02 -1.95
N HIS A 109 4.09 -16.19 -1.61
CA HIS A 109 5.53 -16.48 -1.50
C HIS A 109 6.02 -17.48 -2.54
#